data_AF-A0A482D8A2-F1
#
_entry.id   AF-A0A482D8A2-F1
#
_cell.length_a   1.000
_cell.length_b   1.000
_cell.length_c   1.000
_cell.angle_alpha   90.00
_cell.angle_beta   90.00
_cell.angle_gamma   90.00
#
_symmetry.space_group_name_H-M   'P 1'
#
loop_
_entity.id
_entity.type
_entity.pdbx_description
1 polymer ?
#
loop_
_entity_poly.entity_id
_entity_poly.type
_entity_poly.pdbx_seq_one_letter_code
_entity_poly.pdbx_strand_id
1 'polypeptide(L)'
;MRKCIFYTRFDGGVSIYYPADECLLTMKNGGWWDQYPKRVSLAQVSRQVERGIPHWAAQRFFDALGDGGLDEHEALTVLRDRDCSYLGTAHEIVGVAGIPRDRWFRDAWRRSHNGGPIYIDMPAARRIQFARLRHHASSAGADLQLGRWKERIKRAETPETLRTLWPSDRRLPSHAPPVA
;
A
#
# COMPACT_ATOMS: atom_id res chain seq x y z
N MET A 1 -17.43 9.14 -7.09
CA MET A 1 -16.68 7.90 -6.75
C MET A 1 -15.34 8.33 -6.17
N ARG A 2 -14.96 7.85 -4.98
CA ARG A 2 -13.71 8.27 -4.31
C ARG A 2 -12.50 7.95 -5.19
N LYS A 3 -11.55 8.88 -5.26
CA LYS A 3 -10.26 8.70 -5.94
C LYS A 3 -9.12 8.53 -4.93
N CYS A 4 -8.01 7.97 -5.38
CA CYS A 4 -6.79 7.81 -4.60
C CYS A 4 -5.56 7.96 -5.50
N ILE A 5 -4.39 8.07 -4.89
CA ILE A 5 -3.11 8.11 -5.59
C ILE A 5 -2.51 6.72 -5.59
N PHE A 6 -2.11 6.26 -6.76
CA PHE A 6 -1.64 4.92 -7.03
C PHE A 6 -0.24 5.00 -7.64
N TYR A 7 0.75 4.29 -7.12
CA TYR A 7 2.12 4.39 -7.65
C TYR A 7 2.92 3.09 -7.47
N THR A 8 3.96 2.95 -8.31
CA THR A 8 4.94 1.86 -8.25
C THR A 8 6.13 2.31 -7.40
N ARG A 9 6.39 1.64 -6.28
CA ARG A 9 7.58 1.87 -5.46
C ARG A 9 8.85 1.49 -6.24
N PHE A 10 10.00 1.99 -5.81
CA PHE A 10 11.29 1.65 -6.43
C PHE A 10 11.65 0.15 -6.36
N ASP A 11 11.07 -0.62 -5.44
CA ASP A 11 11.22 -2.08 -5.37
C ASP A 11 10.28 -2.85 -6.32
N GLY A 12 9.54 -2.14 -7.19
CA GLY A 12 8.51 -2.69 -8.08
C GLY A 12 7.20 -3.02 -7.36
N GLY A 13 7.14 -2.82 -6.04
CA GLY A 13 5.93 -2.99 -5.24
C GLY A 13 4.90 -1.91 -5.53
N VAL A 14 3.65 -2.18 -5.19
CA VAL A 14 2.54 -1.24 -5.42
C VAL A 14 2.18 -0.51 -4.13
N SER A 15 1.95 0.79 -4.18
CA SER A 15 1.44 1.58 -3.05
C SER A 15 0.19 2.38 -3.43
N ILE A 16 -0.66 2.60 -2.44
CA ILE A 16 -1.92 3.34 -2.61
C ILE A 16 -2.00 4.32 -1.46
N TYR A 17 -2.14 5.59 -1.80
CA TYR A 17 -2.31 6.67 -0.84
C TYR A 17 -3.74 7.19 -0.90
N TYR A 18 -4.42 7.12 0.24
CA TYR A 18 -5.75 7.62 0.46
C TYR A 18 -5.66 8.88 1.31
N PRO A 19 -5.76 10.08 0.73
CA PRO A 19 -5.79 11.29 1.53
C PRO A 19 -7.02 11.33 2.42
N ALA A 20 -6.87 11.99 3.56
CA ALA A 20 -7.98 12.30 4.45
C ALA A 20 -8.97 13.24 3.75
N ASP A 21 -10.27 12.99 3.92
CA ASP A 21 -11.31 13.78 3.26
C ASP A 21 -11.27 15.24 3.74
N GLU A 22 -10.91 15.48 4.99
CA GLU A 22 -10.69 16.82 5.56
C GLU A 22 -9.61 17.59 4.79
N CYS A 23 -8.48 16.95 4.47
CA CYS A 23 -7.39 17.59 3.72
C CYS A 23 -7.87 18.04 2.32
N LEU A 24 -8.64 17.18 1.62
CA LEU A 24 -9.22 17.52 0.33
C LEU A 24 -10.26 18.66 0.45
N LEU A 25 -11.09 18.63 1.48
CA LEU A 25 -12.08 19.67 1.74
C LEU A 25 -11.41 21.02 2.04
N THR A 26 -10.33 21.01 2.81
CA THR A 26 -9.53 22.20 3.08
C THR A 26 -8.86 22.73 1.82
N MET A 27 -8.24 21.90 0.97
CA MET A 27 -7.67 22.36 -0.29
C MET A 27 -8.70 22.93 -1.27
N LYS A 28 -9.97 22.53 -1.12
CA LYS A 28 -11.08 23.08 -1.89
C LYS A 28 -11.52 24.45 -1.37
N ASN A 29 -11.66 24.59 -0.04
CA ASN A 29 -12.27 25.77 0.56
C ASN A 29 -11.25 26.83 1.02
N GLY A 30 -10.00 26.44 1.25
CA GLY A 30 -8.95 27.27 1.83
C GLY A 30 -9.14 27.50 3.33
N GLY A 31 -8.46 28.52 3.83
CA GLY A 31 -8.66 29.06 5.18
C GLY A 31 -7.96 28.31 6.31
N TRP A 32 -7.15 27.29 6.01
CA TRP A 32 -6.44 26.53 7.05
C TRP A 32 -5.52 27.41 7.91
N TRP A 33 -4.97 28.46 7.29
CA TRP A 33 -3.98 29.35 7.90
C TRP A 33 -4.55 30.67 8.40
N ASP A 34 -5.85 30.93 8.30
CA ASP A 34 -6.45 32.25 8.58
C ASP A 34 -6.20 32.73 10.02
N GLN A 35 -6.06 31.79 10.95
CA GLN A 35 -5.78 32.04 12.36
C GLN A 35 -4.27 32.07 12.70
N TYR A 36 -3.38 31.88 11.72
CA TYR A 36 -1.94 31.73 11.95
C TYR A 36 -1.12 32.84 11.26
N PRO A 37 -0.04 33.34 11.90
CA PRO A 37 0.86 34.30 11.25
C PRO A 37 1.53 33.71 10.01
N LYS A 38 1.70 34.50 8.93
CA LYS A 38 2.40 34.09 7.71
C LYS A 38 3.81 33.52 7.95
N ARG A 39 4.52 33.90 9.03
CA ARG A 39 5.84 33.33 9.36
C ARG A 39 5.80 31.85 9.74
N VAL A 40 4.65 31.33 10.18
CA VAL A 40 4.45 29.90 10.46
C VAL A 40 4.51 29.07 9.18
N SER A 41 4.18 29.66 8.01
CA SER A 41 4.22 28.94 6.73
C SER A 41 5.62 28.53 6.30
N LEU A 42 6.55 29.49 6.30
CA LEU A 42 7.93 29.26 5.88
C LEU A 42 8.62 28.21 6.77
N ALA A 43 8.42 28.28 8.08
CA ALA A 43 8.98 27.29 9.01
C ALA A 43 8.44 25.87 8.74
N GLN A 44 7.15 25.74 8.38
CA GLN A 44 6.56 24.43 8.04
C GLN A 44 7.07 23.90 6.70
N VAL A 45 7.25 24.76 5.71
CA VAL A 45 7.86 24.39 4.42
C VAL A 45 9.30 23.91 4.64
N SER A 46 10.11 24.65 5.41
CA SER A 46 11.49 24.24 5.73
C SER A 46 11.56 22.88 6.40
N ARG A 47 10.71 22.60 7.40
CA ARG A 47 10.65 21.28 8.06
C ARG A 47 10.29 20.14 7.11
N GLN A 48 9.45 20.39 6.11
CA GLN A 48 9.12 19.39 5.09
C GLN A 48 10.31 19.14 4.17
N VAL A 49 11.04 20.20 3.78
CA VAL A 49 12.26 20.09 3.00
C VAL A 49 13.35 19.32 3.73
N GLU A 50 13.53 19.57 5.04
CA GLU A 50 14.45 18.81 5.89
C GLU A 50 14.12 17.31 5.94
N ARG A 51 12.86 16.93 5.68
CA ARG A 51 12.40 15.53 5.58
C ARG A 51 12.54 14.94 4.17
N GLY A 52 13.10 15.70 3.22
CA GLY A 52 13.33 15.27 1.84
C GLY A 52 12.18 15.58 0.87
N ILE A 53 11.16 16.34 1.27
CA ILE A 53 10.11 16.79 0.34
C ILE A 53 10.67 17.95 -0.50
N PRO A 54 10.53 17.93 -1.84
CA PRO A 54 10.97 19.04 -2.68
C PRO A 54 10.30 20.36 -2.26
N HIS A 55 11.09 21.45 -2.18
CA HIS A 55 10.61 22.76 -1.73
C HIS A 55 9.36 23.22 -2.49
N TRP A 56 9.36 23.11 -3.82
CA TRP A 56 8.23 23.52 -4.65
C TRP A 56 6.94 22.73 -4.33
N ALA A 57 7.06 21.44 -3.99
CA ALA A 57 5.92 20.59 -3.66
C ALA A 57 5.38 20.90 -2.25
N ALA A 58 6.28 21.14 -1.29
CA ALA A 58 5.92 21.58 0.05
C ALA A 58 5.23 22.95 0.04
N GLN A 59 5.76 23.90 -0.75
CA GLN A 59 5.17 25.23 -0.93
C GLN A 59 3.78 25.15 -1.56
N ARG A 60 3.65 24.42 -2.69
CA ARG A 60 2.37 24.24 -3.39
C ARG A 60 1.30 23.61 -2.50
N PHE A 61 1.68 22.66 -1.64
CA PHE A 61 0.77 22.10 -0.63
C PHE A 61 0.33 23.13 0.40
N PHE A 62 1.26 23.95 0.87
CA PHE A 62 0.95 24.98 1.85
C PHE A 62 -0.02 26.02 1.28
N ASP A 63 0.26 26.50 0.07
CA ASP A 63 -0.58 27.46 -0.66
C ASP A 63 -1.97 26.88 -0.91
N ALA A 64 -2.06 25.61 -1.35
CA ALA A 64 -3.34 24.93 -1.56
C ALA A 64 -4.22 24.88 -0.30
N LEU A 65 -3.64 24.66 0.88
CA LEU A 65 -4.41 24.66 2.14
C LEU A 65 -4.83 26.07 2.58
N GLY A 66 -4.05 27.10 2.24
CA GLY A 66 -4.32 28.49 2.58
C GLY A 66 -5.36 29.12 1.68
N ASP A 67 -5.07 29.11 0.37
CA ASP A 67 -5.85 29.82 -0.63
C ASP A 67 -7.08 29.02 -1.05
N GLY A 68 -7.01 27.69 -0.97
CA GLY A 68 -8.08 26.81 -1.43
C GLY A 68 -8.28 26.84 -2.94
N GLY A 69 -9.52 26.63 -3.37
CA GLY A 69 -9.94 26.79 -4.77
C GLY A 69 -9.62 25.61 -5.68
N LEU A 70 -9.01 24.53 -5.18
CA LEU A 70 -8.67 23.37 -5.99
C LEU A 70 -9.87 22.44 -6.18
N ASP A 71 -9.99 21.86 -7.38
CA ASP A 71 -10.83 20.69 -7.57
C ASP A 71 -10.19 19.42 -6.95
N GLU A 72 -10.95 18.32 -6.90
CA GLU A 72 -10.48 17.06 -6.33
C GLU A 72 -9.22 16.53 -7.04
N HIS A 73 -9.13 16.65 -8.37
CA HIS A 73 -8.01 16.14 -9.15
C HIS A 73 -6.74 16.99 -8.94
N GLU A 74 -6.90 18.31 -8.87
CA GLU A 74 -5.83 19.25 -8.56
C GLU A 74 -5.28 19.03 -7.15
N ALA A 75 -6.15 18.91 -6.15
CA ALA A 75 -5.77 18.61 -4.77
C ALA A 75 -5.00 17.28 -4.69
N LEU A 76 -5.47 16.23 -5.38
CA LEU A 76 -4.77 14.94 -5.47
C LEU A 76 -3.42 15.05 -6.16
N THR A 77 -3.27 15.95 -7.14
CA THR A 77 -1.99 16.22 -7.81
C THR A 77 -0.99 16.88 -6.87
N VAL A 78 -1.44 17.85 -6.07
CA VAL A 78 -0.62 18.49 -5.03
C VAL A 78 -0.14 17.46 -4.00
N LEU A 79 -1.05 16.62 -3.52
CA LEU A 79 -0.74 15.56 -2.57
C LEU A 79 0.19 14.49 -3.16
N ARG A 80 0.03 14.14 -4.44
CA ARG A 80 0.94 13.24 -5.16
C ARG A 80 2.36 13.79 -5.14
N ASP A 81 2.50 15.04 -5.52
CA ASP A 81 3.80 15.71 -5.66
C ASP A 81 4.50 15.81 -4.31
N ARG A 82 3.76 16.13 -3.24
CA ARG A 82 4.31 16.24 -1.90
C ARG A 82 4.61 14.89 -1.26
N ASP A 83 3.64 13.98 -1.22
CA ASP A 83 3.69 12.80 -0.34
C ASP A 83 4.14 11.53 -1.06
N CYS A 84 4.07 11.48 -2.40
CA CYS A 84 4.28 10.23 -3.16
C CYS A 84 5.42 10.32 -4.18
N SER A 85 5.72 11.49 -4.73
CA SER A 85 6.63 11.64 -5.89
C SER A 85 8.02 11.05 -5.63
N TYR A 86 8.56 11.24 -4.43
CA TYR A 86 9.88 10.76 -4.02
C TYR A 86 9.89 9.30 -3.54
N LEU A 87 8.72 8.62 -3.49
CA LEU A 87 8.59 7.24 -3.01
C LEU A 87 8.52 6.20 -4.14
N GLY A 88 8.48 6.63 -5.41
CA GLY A 88 8.33 5.72 -6.53
C GLY A 88 8.15 6.40 -7.88
N THR A 89 7.52 5.69 -8.81
CA THR A 89 7.25 6.10 -10.20
C THR A 89 5.82 5.73 -10.60
N ALA A 90 5.42 6.06 -11.83
CA ALA A 90 4.11 5.75 -12.41
C ALA A 90 2.92 6.13 -11.51
N HIS A 91 2.95 7.37 -11.02
CA HIS A 91 1.88 7.92 -10.19
C HIS A 91 0.63 8.22 -11.01
N GLU A 92 -0.48 7.64 -10.60
CA GLU A 92 -1.78 7.79 -11.24
C GLU A 92 -2.84 8.16 -10.21
N ILE A 93 -3.75 9.03 -10.60
CA ILE A 93 -4.96 9.31 -9.83
C ILE A 93 -6.05 8.40 -10.40
N VAL A 94 -6.49 7.42 -9.60
CA VAL A 94 -7.44 6.39 -10.03
C VAL A 94 -8.67 6.38 -9.14
N GLY A 95 -9.81 5.99 -9.70
CA GLY A 95 -11.00 5.68 -8.90
C GLY A 95 -10.76 4.43 -8.05
N VAL A 96 -11.23 4.43 -6.81
CA VAL A 96 -11.00 3.31 -5.87
C VAL A 96 -11.58 1.98 -6.39
N ALA A 97 -12.64 2.05 -7.20
CA ALA A 97 -13.23 0.87 -7.85
C ALA A 97 -12.29 0.19 -8.86
N GLY A 98 -11.29 0.89 -9.39
CA GLY A 98 -10.29 0.36 -10.31
C GLY A 98 -9.16 -0.40 -9.61
N ILE A 99 -9.09 -0.35 -8.28
CA ILE A 99 -8.07 -1.09 -7.53
C ILE A 99 -8.58 -2.51 -7.25
N PRO A 100 -7.74 -3.56 -7.40
CA PRO A 100 -8.17 -4.92 -7.10
C PRO A 100 -8.77 -5.03 -5.69
N ARG A 101 -10.00 -5.53 -5.62
CA ARG A 101 -10.73 -5.71 -4.35
C ARG A 101 -10.08 -6.78 -3.48
N ASP A 102 -9.56 -7.82 -4.11
CA ASP A 102 -8.89 -8.92 -3.42
C ASP A 102 -7.49 -8.53 -2.96
N ARG A 103 -7.33 -8.32 -1.64
CA ARG A 103 -6.07 -7.89 -1.02
C ARG A 103 -5.26 -9.03 -0.41
N TRP A 104 -5.61 -10.31 -0.63
CA TRP A 104 -4.97 -11.43 0.07
C TRP A 104 -3.44 -11.43 -0.05
N PHE A 105 -2.93 -11.14 -1.25
CA PHE A 105 -1.51 -11.04 -1.59
C PHE A 105 -1.07 -9.61 -1.85
N ARG A 106 -1.66 -8.62 -1.15
CA ARG A 106 -1.37 -7.18 -1.34
C ARG A 106 0.11 -6.84 -1.33
N ASP A 107 0.88 -7.49 -0.46
CA ASP A 107 2.33 -7.25 -0.30
C ASP A 107 3.18 -7.89 -1.41
N ALA A 108 2.61 -8.82 -2.17
CA ALA A 108 3.21 -9.43 -3.36
C ALA A 108 2.75 -8.74 -4.67
N TRP A 109 1.95 -7.68 -4.58
CA TRP A 109 1.59 -6.91 -5.76
C TRP A 109 2.80 -6.25 -6.38
N ARG A 110 2.89 -6.34 -7.71
CA ARG A 110 3.91 -5.71 -8.53
C ARG A 110 3.28 -4.97 -9.71
N ARG A 111 4.05 -4.02 -10.23
CA ARG A 111 3.69 -3.19 -11.39
C ARG A 111 4.97 -2.71 -12.08
N SER A 112 4.90 -2.40 -13.38
CA SER A 112 6.03 -1.78 -14.08
C SER A 112 6.28 -0.36 -13.57
N HIS A 113 7.53 0.09 -13.66
CA HIS A 113 7.92 1.47 -13.36
C HIS A 113 7.26 2.51 -14.28
N ASN A 114 6.77 2.08 -15.45
CA ASN A 114 6.02 2.88 -16.41
C ASN A 114 4.49 2.73 -16.24
N GLY A 115 4.04 2.01 -15.22
CA GLY A 115 2.62 1.80 -14.92
C GLY A 115 2.08 0.45 -15.40
N GLY A 116 0.82 0.41 -15.83
CA GLY A 116 0.15 -0.80 -16.32
C GLY A 116 -0.56 -1.63 -15.24
N PRO A 117 -1.02 -2.86 -15.57
CA PRO A 117 -1.80 -3.67 -14.66
C PRO A 117 -0.98 -4.17 -13.46
N ILE A 118 -1.66 -4.39 -12.34
CA ILE A 118 -1.07 -5.07 -11.18
C ILE A 118 -1.04 -6.57 -11.47
N TYR A 119 0.08 -7.20 -11.15
CA TYR A 119 0.20 -8.66 -11.11
C TYR A 119 0.72 -9.12 -9.74
N ILE A 120 0.59 -10.42 -9.47
CA ILE A 120 1.08 -11.04 -8.23
C ILE A 120 2.43 -11.69 -8.52
N ASP A 121 3.46 -11.26 -7.81
CA ASP A 121 4.76 -11.93 -7.75
C ASP A 121 4.60 -13.24 -6.96
N MET A 122 4.45 -14.35 -7.69
CA MET A 122 4.24 -15.67 -7.08
C MET A 122 5.38 -16.08 -6.14
N PRO A 123 6.68 -15.91 -6.48
CA PRO A 123 7.77 -16.08 -5.52
C PRO A 123 7.59 -15.28 -4.21
N ALA A 124 7.22 -14.00 -4.28
CA ALA A 124 6.95 -13.21 -3.08
C ALA A 124 5.71 -13.69 -2.32
N ALA A 125 4.61 -13.99 -3.02
CA ALA A 125 3.37 -14.49 -2.44
C ALA A 125 3.58 -15.80 -1.67
N ARG A 126 4.36 -16.74 -2.23
CA ARG A 126 4.74 -18.00 -1.57
C ARG A 126 5.52 -17.76 -0.27
N ARG A 127 6.48 -16.84 -0.29
CA ARG A 127 7.25 -16.46 0.92
C ARG A 127 6.34 -15.87 2.00
N ILE A 128 5.44 -14.97 1.62
CA ILE A 128 4.47 -14.35 2.55
C ILE A 128 3.53 -15.40 3.15
N GLN A 129 2.96 -16.28 2.32
CA GLN A 129 2.07 -17.36 2.77
C GLN A 129 2.78 -18.27 3.78
N PHE A 130 4.02 -18.68 3.48
CA PHE A 130 4.80 -19.52 4.38
C PHE A 130 5.17 -18.81 5.68
N ALA A 131 5.50 -17.52 5.62
CA ALA A 131 5.79 -16.72 6.82
C ALA A 131 4.56 -16.61 7.74
N ARG A 132 3.37 -16.38 7.16
CA ARG A 132 2.09 -16.37 7.90
C ARG A 132 1.80 -17.72 8.54
N LEU A 133 2.01 -18.82 7.82
CA LEU A 133 1.83 -20.17 8.35
C LEU A 133 2.79 -20.46 9.52
N ARG A 134 4.07 -20.10 9.37
CA ARG A 134 5.06 -20.27 10.44
C ARG A 134 4.67 -19.48 11.69
N HIS A 135 4.25 -18.23 11.52
CA HIS A 135 3.78 -17.41 12.64
C HIS A 135 2.57 -18.04 13.33
N HIS A 136 1.61 -18.58 12.57
CA HIS A 136 0.44 -19.29 13.11
C HIS A 136 0.81 -20.57 13.86
N ALA A 137 1.73 -21.39 13.33
CA ALA A 137 2.22 -22.59 14.03
C ALA A 137 2.84 -22.23 15.39
N SER A 138 3.69 -21.18 15.39
CA SER A 138 4.35 -20.70 16.60
C SER A 138 3.37 -20.14 17.63
N SER A 139 2.36 -19.37 17.20
CA SER A 139 1.38 -18.79 18.14
C SER A 139 0.36 -19.81 18.65
N ALA A 140 0.01 -20.82 17.86
CA ALA A 140 -0.91 -21.88 18.25
C ALA A 140 -0.25 -23.04 19.01
N GLY A 141 1.08 -23.08 19.11
CA GLY A 141 1.82 -24.23 19.63
C GLY A 141 1.58 -25.52 18.82
N ALA A 142 1.17 -25.38 17.56
CA ALA A 142 0.76 -26.50 16.72
C ALA A 142 1.92 -27.01 15.87
N ASP A 143 2.16 -28.32 15.86
CA ASP A 143 3.04 -28.96 14.88
C ASP A 143 2.30 -29.07 13.53
N LEU A 144 2.43 -28.03 12.72
CA LEU A 144 1.84 -28.01 11.38
C LEU A 144 2.62 -28.83 10.36
N GLN A 145 3.71 -29.53 10.72
CA GLN A 145 4.61 -30.18 9.75
C GLN A 145 5.09 -29.19 8.66
N LEU A 146 5.70 -28.07 9.07
CA LEU A 146 6.04 -26.94 8.19
C LEU A 146 6.81 -27.34 6.92
N GLY A 147 7.61 -28.40 6.96
CA GLY A 147 8.30 -28.93 5.78
C GLY A 147 7.35 -29.36 4.66
N ARG A 148 6.25 -30.06 4.98
CA ARG A 148 5.25 -30.49 3.99
C ARG A 148 4.51 -29.29 3.38
N TRP A 149 4.17 -28.31 4.21
CA TRP A 149 3.54 -27.09 3.71
C TRP A 149 4.45 -26.26 2.82
N LYS A 150 5.74 -26.18 3.15
CA LYS A 150 6.74 -25.49 2.33
C LYS A 150 6.77 -26.05 0.91
N GLU A 151 6.76 -27.37 0.76
CA GLU A 151 6.75 -28.03 -0.55
C GLU A 151 5.42 -27.81 -1.31
N ARG A 152 4.27 -27.89 -0.61
CA ARG A 152 2.96 -27.58 -1.23
C ARG A 152 2.90 -26.14 -1.73
N ILE A 153 3.33 -25.18 -0.92
CA ILE A 153 3.40 -23.76 -1.26
C ILE A 153 4.34 -23.52 -2.44
N LYS A 154 5.50 -24.18 -2.47
CA LYS A 154 6.48 -24.09 -3.57
C LYS A 154 5.87 -24.51 -4.91
N ARG A 155 5.01 -25.54 -4.90
CA ARG A 155 4.35 -26.08 -6.10
C ARG A 155 3.11 -25.31 -6.55
N ALA A 156 2.58 -24.39 -5.74
CA ALA A 156 1.41 -23.60 -6.13
C ALA A 156 1.76 -22.60 -7.24
N GLU A 157 1.20 -22.78 -8.43
CA GLU A 157 1.48 -21.96 -9.61
C GLU A 157 0.61 -20.70 -9.70
N THR A 158 -0.58 -20.74 -9.11
CA THR A 158 -1.53 -19.61 -9.15
C THR A 158 -1.84 -19.06 -7.76
N PRO A 159 -2.25 -17.77 -7.64
CA PRO A 159 -2.71 -17.19 -6.39
C PRO A 159 -3.86 -17.95 -5.75
N GLU A 160 -4.80 -18.47 -6.56
CA GLU A 160 -5.97 -19.21 -6.11
C GLU A 160 -5.54 -20.53 -5.46
N THR A 161 -4.63 -21.27 -6.11
CA THR A 161 -4.06 -22.51 -5.57
C THR A 161 -3.29 -22.23 -4.29
N LEU A 162 -2.54 -21.13 -4.23
CA LEU A 162 -1.79 -20.77 -3.03
C LEU A 162 -2.72 -20.39 -1.86
N ARG A 163 -3.87 -19.78 -2.14
CA ARG A 163 -4.87 -19.41 -1.12
C ARG A 163 -5.54 -20.63 -0.48
N THR A 164 -5.84 -21.66 -1.26
CA THR A 164 -6.43 -22.91 -0.71
C THR A 164 -5.44 -23.67 0.17
N LEU A 165 -4.15 -23.37 0.09
CA LEU A 165 -3.11 -23.85 1.00
C LEU A 165 -3.05 -23.06 2.31
N TRP A 166 -4.21 -22.74 2.88
CA TRP A 166 -4.32 -22.29 4.25
C TRP A 166 -4.78 -23.46 5.13
N PRO A 167 -4.37 -23.54 6.40
CA PRO A 167 -4.97 -24.48 7.35
C PRO A 167 -6.37 -23.96 7.73
N SER A 168 -7.30 -23.91 6.76
CA SER A 168 -8.67 -23.44 6.97
C SER A 168 -9.58 -24.49 7.62
N ASP A 169 -9.08 -25.71 7.85
CA ASP A 169 -9.85 -26.75 8.52
C ASP A 169 -9.01 -27.53 9.54
N ARG A 170 -9.59 -27.70 10.73
CA ARG A 170 -9.14 -28.51 11.87
C ARG A 170 -9.05 -30.02 11.56
N ARG A 171 -8.35 -30.41 10.51
CA ARG A 171 -7.87 -31.78 10.33
C ARG A 171 -6.43 -31.70 9.87
N LEU A 172 -5.54 -31.42 10.84
CA LEU A 172 -4.21 -32.02 10.76
C LEU A 172 -4.44 -33.51 10.44
N PRO A 173 -3.83 -34.07 9.39
CA PRO A 173 -3.97 -35.49 9.12
C PRO A 173 -3.58 -36.21 10.40
N SER A 174 -4.55 -36.91 11.01
CA SER A 174 -4.33 -37.79 12.14
C SER A 174 -3.15 -38.67 11.78
N HIS A 175 -2.19 -38.77 12.70
CA HIS A 175 -1.03 -39.65 12.64
C HIS A 175 -1.29 -40.86 11.72
N ALA A 176 -0.39 -41.05 10.76
CA ALA A 176 -0.31 -42.31 10.05
C ALA A 176 -0.29 -43.45 11.10
N PRO A 177 -1.09 -44.52 10.93
CA PRO A 177 -1.07 -45.62 11.88
C PRO A 177 0.37 -46.16 11.98
N PRO A 178 0.80 -46.61 13.17
CA PRO A 178 2.11 -47.21 13.32
C PRO A 178 2.21 -48.38 12.36
N VAL A 179 3.30 -48.39 11.58
CA VAL A 179 3.69 -49.54 10.78
C VAL A 179 3.94 -50.69 11.77
N ALA A 180 3.12 -51.73 11.68
CA ALA A 180 3.32 -53.00 12.37
C ALA A 180 4.39 -53.82 11.67
#